data_AF-A0A833CYD0-F1
#
_entry.id   AF-A0A833CYD0-F1
#
_cell.length_a   1.000
_cell.length_b   1.000
_cell.length_c   1.000
_cell.angle_alpha   90.00
_cell.angle_beta   90.00
_cell.angle_gamma   90.00
#
_symmetry.space_group_name_H-M   'P 1'
#
loop_
_entity.id
_entity.type
_entity.pdbx_description
1 polymer ?
#
loop_
_entity_poly.entity_id
_entity_poly.type
_entity_poly.pdbx_seq_one_letter_code
_entity_poly.pdbx_strand_id
1 'polypeptide(L)'
;ALKSVWIGFISAIFVTLSMLLTLGIKPIDSSLSADAGYFLENHDALVRIFTPAPAILTASLIAYLTSQYTDIIVFQCIKKLTREKWLWLRANVSSILSALIDNTIFSVCAWVIFSSHPVSTHTLFHTYILGGLIFRIFAAIAFSPLLYFSHHLKSTKEDS
;
A
#
# COMPACT_ATOMS: atom_id res chain seq x y z
N ALA A 1 -5.25 6.28 16.36
CA ALA A 1 -4.63 5.52 15.25
C ALA A 1 -5.67 4.89 14.33
N LEU A 2 -6.39 3.83 14.75
CA LEU A 2 -7.29 3.07 13.86
C LEU A 2 -8.38 3.92 13.17
N LYS A 3 -9.02 4.84 13.91
CA LYS A 3 -10.05 5.75 13.35
C LYS A 3 -9.51 6.62 12.21
N SER A 4 -8.27 7.07 12.30
CA SER A 4 -7.63 7.88 11.25
C SER A 4 -7.42 7.10 9.96
N VAL A 5 -7.09 5.82 10.07
CA VAL A 5 -6.88 4.95 8.91
C VAL A 5 -8.20 4.68 8.18
N TRP A 6 -9.27 4.41 8.94
CA TRP A 6 -10.60 4.20 8.37
C TRP A 6 -11.13 5.44 7.64
N ILE A 7 -10.87 6.64 8.15
CA ILE A 7 -11.22 7.89 7.45
C ILE A 7 -10.51 7.98 6.09
N GLY A 8 -9.23 7.60 6.02
CA GLY A 8 -8.48 7.54 4.77
C GLY A 8 -9.08 6.57 3.75
N PHE A 9 -9.42 5.34 4.19
CA PHE A 9 -10.06 4.36 3.31
C PHE A 9 -11.44 4.80 2.84
N ILE A 10 -12.27 5.36 3.73
CA ILE A 10 -13.60 5.87 3.39
C ILE A 10 -13.47 7.02 2.38
N SER A 11 -12.52 7.92 2.58
CA SER A 11 -12.24 9.01 1.64
C SER A 11 -11.81 8.48 0.27
N ALA A 12 -10.93 7.48 0.23
CA ALA A 12 -10.48 6.86 -1.02
C ALA A 12 -11.62 6.14 -1.75
N ILE A 13 -12.50 5.44 -1.02
CA ILE A 13 -13.73 4.83 -1.57
C ILE A 13 -14.62 5.92 -2.16
N PHE A 14 -14.85 7.01 -1.42
CA PHE A 14 -15.68 8.13 -1.88
C PHE A 14 -15.16 8.72 -3.18
N VAL A 15 -13.87 9.07 -3.24
CA VAL A 15 -13.24 9.63 -4.46
C VAL A 15 -13.33 8.65 -5.63
N THR A 16 -13.06 7.36 -5.39
CA THR A 16 -13.12 6.33 -6.44
C THR A 16 -14.55 6.19 -6.98
N LEU A 17 -15.55 6.16 -6.10
CA LEU A 17 -16.96 6.08 -6.49
C LEU A 17 -17.39 7.34 -7.26
N SER A 18 -17.04 8.53 -6.78
CA SER A 18 -17.34 9.77 -7.48
C SER A 18 -16.75 9.79 -8.89
N MET A 19 -15.49 9.38 -9.04
CA MET A 19 -14.84 9.32 -10.36
C MET A 19 -15.46 8.28 -11.28
N LEU A 20 -15.82 7.10 -10.78
CA LEU A 20 -16.52 6.10 -11.60
C LEU A 20 -17.88 6.59 -12.08
N LEU A 21 -18.62 7.32 -11.23
CA LEU A 21 -19.88 7.95 -11.63
C LEU A 21 -19.66 9.00 -12.72
N THR A 22 -18.62 9.83 -12.59
CA THR A 22 -18.26 10.83 -13.61
C THR A 22 -17.88 10.19 -14.94
N LEU A 23 -17.09 9.12 -14.91
CA LEU A 23 -16.67 8.40 -16.13
C LEU A 23 -17.80 7.60 -16.78
N GLY A 24 -18.86 7.27 -16.03
CA GLY A 24 -20.06 6.66 -16.57
C GLY A 24 -20.91 7.60 -17.45
N ILE A 25 -20.63 8.91 -17.43
CA ILE A 25 -21.31 9.89 -18.28
C ILE A 25 -20.62 9.93 -19.64
N LYS A 26 -21.39 9.76 -20.73
CA LYS A 26 -20.87 9.76 -22.11
C LYS A 26 -20.11 11.07 -22.40
N PRO A 27 -18.86 11.02 -22.92
CA PRO A 27 -18.11 12.21 -23.26
C PRO A 27 -18.74 13.00 -24.42
N ILE A 28 -18.35 14.28 -24.54
CA ILE A 28 -18.80 15.20 -25.59
C ILE A 28 -18.48 14.61 -26.96
N ASP A 29 -19.45 14.65 -27.88
CA ASP A 29 -19.29 14.06 -29.20
C ASP A 29 -18.21 14.81 -30.01
N SER A 30 -17.37 14.04 -30.71
CA SER A 30 -16.23 14.55 -31.51
C SER A 30 -16.62 15.57 -32.58
N SER A 31 -17.90 15.64 -32.94
CA SER A 31 -18.46 16.53 -33.95
C SER A 31 -18.94 17.88 -33.41
N LEU A 32 -19.02 18.07 -32.08
CA LEU A 32 -19.65 19.25 -31.48
C LEU A 32 -18.69 20.42 -31.17
N SER A 33 -17.37 20.22 -31.13
CA SER A 33 -16.42 21.29 -30.85
C SER A 33 -15.03 21.00 -31.44
N ALA A 34 -14.30 22.05 -31.84
CA ALA A 34 -12.93 21.92 -32.37
C ALA A 34 -11.96 21.29 -31.36
N ASP A 35 -12.25 21.46 -30.06
CA ASP A 35 -11.44 20.92 -28.95
C ASP A 35 -11.92 19.53 -28.47
N ALA A 36 -12.93 18.93 -29.11
CA ALA A 36 -13.52 17.66 -28.67
C ALA A 36 -12.48 16.52 -28.59
N GLY A 37 -11.46 16.53 -29.47
CA GLY A 37 -10.36 15.57 -29.45
C GLY A 37 -9.54 15.61 -28.15
N TYR A 38 -9.25 16.80 -27.62
CA TYR A 38 -8.52 16.96 -26.35
C TYR A 38 -9.33 16.43 -25.16
N PHE A 39 -10.64 16.65 -25.13
CA PHE A 39 -11.50 16.14 -24.05
C PHE A 39 -11.64 14.61 -24.07
N LEU A 40 -11.72 14.01 -25.27
CA LEU A 40 -11.80 12.55 -25.43
C LEU A 40 -10.51 11.85 -24.98
N GLU A 41 -9.34 12.39 -25.35
CA GLU A 41 -8.05 11.83 -24.92
C GLU A 41 -7.89 11.86 -23.39
N ASN A 42 -8.25 12.98 -22.76
CA ASN A 42 -8.22 13.09 -21.30
C ASN A 42 -9.22 12.14 -20.62
N HIS A 43 -10.41 11.97 -21.19
CA HIS A 43 -11.40 11.00 -20.70
C HIS A 43 -10.83 9.58 -20.76
N ASP A 44 -10.26 9.17 -21.89
CA ASP A 44 -9.66 7.83 -22.05
C ASP A 44 -8.49 7.60 -21.08
N ALA A 45 -7.67 8.62 -20.84
CA ALA A 45 -6.61 8.56 -19.84
C ALA A 45 -7.16 8.33 -18.42
N LEU A 46 -8.24 9.04 -18.05
CA LEU A 46 -8.89 8.85 -16.76
C LEU A 46 -9.54 7.47 -16.64
N VAL A 47 -10.18 6.96 -17.69
CA VAL A 47 -10.72 5.59 -17.71
C VAL A 47 -9.62 4.58 -17.42
N ARG A 48 -8.46 4.67 -18.08
CA ARG A 48 -7.35 3.73 -17.86
C ARG A 48 -6.84 3.71 -16.41
N ILE A 49 -6.87 4.83 -15.72
CA ILE A 49 -6.39 4.96 -14.33
C ILE A 49 -7.46 4.52 -13.32
N PHE A 50 -8.72 4.91 -13.54
CA PHE A 50 -9.79 4.69 -12.57
C PHE A 50 -10.54 3.37 -12.76
N THR A 51 -10.48 2.72 -13.91
CA THR A 51 -11.03 1.37 -14.11
C THR A 51 -10.43 0.34 -13.15
N PRO A 52 -9.10 0.22 -12.96
CA PRO A 52 -8.53 -0.71 -11.98
C PRO A 52 -8.57 -0.20 -10.54
N ALA A 53 -8.90 1.06 -10.28
CA ALA A 53 -8.82 1.67 -8.95
C ALA A 53 -9.66 0.94 -7.87
N PRO A 54 -10.90 0.47 -8.12
CA PRO A 54 -11.67 -0.27 -7.12
C PRO A 54 -11.02 -1.60 -6.73
N ALA A 55 -10.46 -2.30 -7.71
CA ALA A 55 -9.74 -3.56 -7.51
C ALA A 55 -8.48 -3.34 -6.65
N ILE A 56 -7.69 -2.32 -6.98
CA ILE A 56 -6.48 -1.94 -6.24
C ILE A 56 -6.83 -1.50 -4.81
N LEU A 57 -7.88 -0.71 -4.63
CA LEU A 57 -8.34 -0.26 -3.32
C LEU A 57 -8.81 -1.43 -2.45
N THR A 58 -9.56 -2.36 -3.03
CA THR A 58 -10.02 -3.57 -2.33
C THR A 58 -8.86 -4.47 -1.94
N ALA A 59 -7.91 -4.71 -2.86
CA ALA A 59 -6.67 -5.44 -2.58
C ALA A 59 -5.87 -4.80 -1.43
N SER A 60 -5.74 -3.47 -1.44
CA SER A 60 -5.03 -2.72 -0.40
C SER A 60 -5.68 -2.88 0.97
N LEU A 61 -7.01 -2.85 1.03
CA LEU A 61 -7.73 -3.02 2.30
C LEU A 61 -7.53 -4.43 2.88
N ILE A 62 -7.60 -5.47 2.03
CA ILE A 62 -7.39 -6.87 2.45
C ILE A 62 -5.96 -7.09 2.94
N ALA A 63 -4.98 -6.59 2.18
CA ALA A 63 -3.57 -6.66 2.53
C ALA A 63 -3.29 -5.98 3.87
N TYR A 64 -3.78 -4.74 4.02
CA TYR A 64 -3.61 -3.96 5.24
C TYR A 64 -4.19 -4.66 6.47
N LEU A 65 -5.43 -5.17 6.40
CA LEU A 65 -6.06 -5.84 7.53
C LEU A 65 -5.31 -7.12 7.94
N THR A 66 -4.85 -7.89 6.95
CA THR A 66 -4.12 -9.13 7.19
C THR A 66 -2.72 -8.85 7.74
N SER A 67 -2.05 -7.83 7.22
CA SER A 67 -0.77 -7.33 7.71
C SER A 67 -0.85 -6.89 9.16
N GLN A 68 -1.85 -6.09 9.53
CA GLN A 68 -2.06 -5.63 10.91
C GLN A 68 -2.30 -6.79 11.87
N TYR A 69 -3.12 -7.77 11.46
CA TYR A 69 -3.37 -8.95 12.28
C TYR A 69 -2.09 -9.78 12.49
N THR A 70 -1.31 -9.96 11.42
CA THR A 70 -0.03 -10.67 11.48
C THR A 70 0.96 -9.95 12.40
N ASP A 71 1.02 -8.63 12.34
CA ASP A 71 1.89 -7.82 13.20
C ASP A 71 1.62 -8.09 14.67
N ILE A 72 0.34 -8.03 15.06
CA ILE A 72 -0.06 -8.25 16.45
C ILE A 72 0.31 -9.68 16.89
N ILE A 73 0.07 -10.69 16.05
CA ILE A 73 0.40 -12.09 16.37
C ILE A 73 1.90 -12.29 16.53
N VAL A 74 2.68 -11.85 15.55
CA VAL A 74 4.14 -12.05 15.54
C VAL A 74 4.76 -11.32 16.71
N PHE A 75 4.34 -10.08 16.96
CA PHE A 75 4.80 -9.30 18.09
C PHE A 75 4.52 -9.99 19.43
N GLN A 76 3.31 -10.53 19.62
CA GLN A 76 2.94 -11.27 20.83
C GLN A 76 3.67 -12.60 20.96
N CYS A 77 3.88 -13.32 19.86
CA CYS A 77 4.62 -14.57 19.82
C CYS A 77 6.06 -14.38 20.28
N ILE A 78 6.77 -13.40 19.69
CA ILE A 78 8.15 -13.09 20.06
C ILE A 78 8.22 -12.54 21.48
N LYS A 79 7.22 -11.76 21.93
CA LYS A 79 7.13 -11.29 23.32
C LYS A 79 7.13 -12.47 24.31
N LYS A 80 6.31 -13.50 24.06
CA LYS A 80 6.23 -14.71 24.90
C LYS A 80 7.53 -15.51 24.85
N LEU A 81 8.12 -15.69 23.67
CA LEU A 81 9.35 -16.45 23.48
C LEU A 81 10.56 -15.79 24.16
N THR A 82 10.65 -14.46 24.09
CA THR A 82 11.79 -13.70 24.63
C THR A 82 11.62 -13.28 26.10
N ARG A 83 10.52 -13.68 26.76
CA ARG A 83 10.16 -13.25 28.13
C ARG A 83 10.28 -11.73 28.31
N GLU A 84 9.79 -10.98 27.33
CA GLU A 84 9.81 -9.51 27.27
C GLU A 84 11.18 -8.82 27.17
N LYS A 85 12.29 -9.58 27.10
CA LYS A 85 13.65 -8.99 27.18
C LYS A 85 14.06 -8.14 25.98
N TRP A 86 13.63 -8.48 24.76
CA TRP A 86 14.16 -7.88 23.53
C TRP A 86 13.09 -7.12 22.76
N LEU A 87 12.79 -5.89 23.19
CA LEU A 87 11.80 -5.01 22.53
C LEU A 87 12.15 -4.71 21.06
N TRP A 88 13.43 -4.44 20.78
CA TRP A 88 13.90 -4.09 19.44
C TRP A 88 13.65 -5.24 18.44
N LEU A 89 13.95 -6.47 18.86
CA LEU A 89 13.90 -7.65 18.00
C LEU A 89 12.45 -7.93 17.59
N ARG A 90 11.53 -7.93 18.54
CA ARG A 90 10.10 -8.17 18.25
C ARG A 90 9.49 -7.07 17.38
N ALA A 91 9.85 -5.80 17.59
CA ALA A 91 9.34 -4.71 16.77
C ALA A 91 9.80 -4.85 15.31
N ASN A 92 11.10 -5.07 15.09
CA ASN A 92 11.65 -5.18 13.74
C ASN A 92 11.17 -6.43 13.00
N VAL A 93 11.24 -7.60 13.65
CA VAL A 93 10.80 -8.87 13.02
C VAL A 93 9.32 -8.82 12.67
N SER A 94 8.49 -8.29 13.57
CA SER A 94 7.06 -8.11 13.31
C SER A 94 6.82 -7.20 12.10
N SER A 95 7.42 -6.00 12.09
CA SER A 95 7.24 -5.06 10.97
C SER A 95 7.78 -5.57 9.62
N ILE A 96 8.84 -6.39 9.63
CA ILE A 96 9.37 -7.01 8.41
C ILE A 96 8.37 -8.04 7.88
N LEU A 97 7.94 -8.98 8.74
CA LEU A 97 7.02 -10.06 8.36
C LEU A 97 5.65 -9.54 7.92
N SER A 98 5.07 -8.61 8.68
CA SER A 98 3.75 -8.04 8.38
C SER A 98 3.71 -7.42 7.01
N ALA A 99 4.75 -6.66 6.64
CA ALA A 99 4.76 -6.02 5.33
C ALA A 99 5.37 -6.87 4.20
N LEU A 100 6.00 -8.01 4.49
CA LEU A 100 6.16 -9.08 3.50
C LEU A 100 4.80 -9.65 3.11
N ILE A 101 3.96 -9.92 4.11
CA ILE A 101 2.60 -10.43 3.92
C ILE A 101 1.72 -9.39 3.22
N ASP A 102 1.81 -8.12 3.61
CA ASP A 102 1.12 -7.01 2.94
C ASP A 102 1.41 -6.97 1.44
N ASN A 103 2.70 -6.91 1.06
CA ASN A 103 3.10 -6.84 -0.35
C ASN A 103 2.65 -8.09 -1.12
N THR A 104 2.77 -9.26 -0.52
CA THR A 104 2.39 -10.52 -1.16
C THR A 104 0.88 -10.58 -1.40
N ILE A 105 0.07 -10.30 -0.39
CA ILE A 105 -1.39 -10.31 -0.50
C ILE A 105 -1.86 -9.23 -1.47
N PHE A 106 -1.33 -8.01 -1.35
CA PHE A 106 -1.66 -6.92 -2.26
C PHE A 106 -1.39 -7.31 -3.71
N SER A 107 -0.18 -7.80 -4.00
CA SER A 107 0.22 -8.15 -5.36
C SER A 107 -0.63 -9.29 -5.95
N VAL A 108 -0.95 -10.30 -5.14
CA VAL A 108 -1.82 -11.42 -5.58
C VAL A 108 -3.26 -10.93 -5.80
N CYS A 109 -3.82 -10.16 -4.88
CA CYS A 109 -5.18 -9.65 -4.99
C CYS A 109 -5.33 -8.69 -6.18
N ALA A 110 -4.43 -7.72 -6.34
CA ALA A 110 -4.52 -6.69 -7.36
C ALA A 110 -4.30 -7.24 -8.78
N TRP A 111 -3.31 -8.14 -8.96
CA TRP A 111 -2.85 -8.54 -10.30
C TRP A 111 -3.30 -9.95 -10.73
N VAL A 112 -3.80 -10.78 -9.81
CA VAL A 112 -4.35 -12.12 -10.14
C VAL A 112 -5.85 -12.18 -9.92
N ILE A 113 -6.32 -11.84 -8.71
CA ILE A 113 -7.71 -12.12 -8.30
C ILE A 113 -8.67 -11.09 -8.91
N PHE A 114 -8.33 -9.81 -8.80
CA PHE A 114 -9.21 -8.72 -9.25
C PHE A 114 -8.83 -8.16 -10.63
N SER A 115 -7.74 -8.64 -11.25
CA SER A 115 -7.34 -8.22 -12.59
C SER A 115 -8.14 -8.97 -13.65
N SER A 116 -8.67 -8.24 -14.64
CA SER A 116 -9.30 -8.84 -15.83
C SER A 116 -8.28 -9.54 -16.75
N HIS A 117 -7.00 -9.18 -16.65
CA HIS A 117 -5.90 -9.81 -17.37
C HIS A 117 -4.85 -10.27 -16.35
N PRO A 118 -4.94 -11.52 -15.85
CA PRO A 118 -4.04 -12.00 -14.82
C PRO A 118 -2.60 -11.99 -15.32
N VAL A 119 -1.73 -11.36 -14.54
CA VAL A 119 -0.29 -11.28 -14.85
C VAL A 119 0.35 -12.65 -14.58
N SER A 120 1.34 -13.05 -15.40
CA SER A 120 2.02 -14.32 -15.21
C SER A 120 2.62 -14.43 -13.80
N THR A 121 2.53 -15.60 -13.18
CA THR A 121 3.06 -15.87 -11.83
C THR A 121 4.54 -15.51 -11.72
N HIS A 122 5.30 -15.68 -12.81
CA HIS A 122 6.72 -15.35 -12.87
C HIS A 122 6.97 -13.83 -12.77
N THR A 123 6.23 -13.02 -13.54
CA THR A 123 6.30 -11.56 -13.50
C THR A 123 5.84 -11.02 -12.16
N LEU A 124 4.79 -11.62 -11.58
CA LEU A 124 4.23 -11.23 -10.30
C LEU A 124 5.24 -11.41 -9.17
N PHE A 125 5.90 -12.58 -9.14
CA PHE A 125 6.91 -12.89 -8.14
C PHE A 125 8.18 -12.05 -8.29
N HIS A 126 8.75 -11.96 -9.50
CA HIS A 126 10.01 -11.25 -9.72
C HIS A 126 9.88 -9.72 -9.64
N THR A 127 8.79 -9.15 -10.16
CA THR A 127 8.67 -7.69 -10.29
C THR A 127 8.07 -7.08 -9.03
N TYR A 128 6.96 -7.62 -8.54
CA TYR A 128 6.18 -6.99 -7.49
C TYR A 128 6.61 -7.45 -6.09
N ILE A 129 6.76 -8.78 -5.91
CA ILE A 129 7.15 -9.33 -4.60
C ILE A 129 8.65 -9.07 -4.35
N LEU A 130 9.52 -9.50 -5.28
CA LEU A 130 10.97 -9.33 -5.16
C LEU A 130 11.40 -7.85 -5.24
N GLY A 131 10.86 -7.08 -6.19
CA GLY A 131 11.14 -5.65 -6.30
C GLY A 131 10.73 -4.87 -5.04
N GLY A 132 9.53 -5.15 -4.52
CA GLY A 132 9.05 -4.55 -3.27
C GLY A 132 9.90 -4.96 -2.05
N LEU A 133 10.38 -6.20 -1.99
CA LEU A 133 11.25 -6.68 -0.93
C LEU A 133 12.61 -5.96 -0.94
N ILE A 134 13.25 -5.85 -2.10
CA ILE A 134 14.54 -5.18 -2.26
C ILE A 134 14.41 -3.70 -1.87
N PHE A 135 13.37 -3.03 -2.34
CA PHE A 135 13.11 -1.63 -1.98
C PHE A 135 12.93 -1.47 -0.47
N ARG A 136 12.19 -2.36 0.19
CA ARG A 136 12.00 -2.31 1.65
C ARG A 136 13.28 -2.59 2.43
N ILE A 137 14.11 -3.55 1.99
CA ILE A 137 15.42 -3.81 2.61
C ILE A 137 16.31 -2.58 2.48
N PHE A 138 16.36 -1.98 1.30
CA PHE A 138 17.12 -0.75 1.07
C PHE A 138 16.62 0.41 1.95
N ALA A 139 15.30 0.62 2.02
CA ALA A 139 14.69 1.61 2.89
C ALA A 139 15.04 1.33 4.38
N ALA A 140 14.93 0.08 4.84
CA ALA A 140 15.27 -0.29 6.20
C ALA A 140 16.75 0.02 6.53
N ILE A 141 17.66 -0.25 5.60
CA ILE A 141 19.09 0.08 5.75
C ILE A 141 19.30 1.60 5.76
N ALA A 142 18.61 2.36 4.90
CA ALA A 142 18.72 3.81 4.85
C ALA A 142 18.15 4.50 6.11
N PHE A 143 17.08 3.95 6.70
CA PHE A 143 16.45 4.50 7.91
C PHE A 143 17.10 4.03 9.22
N SER A 144 17.83 2.92 9.23
CA SER A 144 18.51 2.40 10.44
C SER A 144 19.53 3.38 11.05
N PRO A 145 20.39 4.06 10.27
CA PRO A 145 21.30 5.09 10.78
C PRO A 145 20.58 6.30 11.38
N LEU A 146 19.47 6.73 10.77
CA LEU A 146 18.68 7.89 11.21
C LEU A 146 18.01 7.64 12.57
N LEU A 147 17.55 6.42 12.81
CA LEU A 147 17.01 5.99 14.11
C LEU A 147 18.07 6.05 15.22
N TYR A 148 19.29 5.61 14.92
CA TYR A 148 20.42 5.67 15.86
C TYR A 148 20.81 7.12 16.18
N PHE A 149 20.80 8.00 15.17
CA PHE A 149 21.10 9.41 15.31
C PHE A 149 20.04 10.17 16.15
N SER A 150 18.76 9.81 16.00
CA SER A 150 17.66 10.41 16.78
C SER A 150 17.73 10.08 18.27
N HIS A 151 18.19 8.87 18.65
CA HIS A 151 18.42 8.53 20.06
C HIS A 151 19.56 9.32 20.68
N HIS A 152 20.63 9.60 19.92
CA HIS A 152 21.74 10.42 20.39
C HIS A 152 21.30 11.86 20.71
N LEU A 153 20.41 12.44 19.91
CA LEU A 153 19.90 13.80 20.13
C LEU A 153 18.91 13.93 21.29
N LYS A 154 18.22 12.85 21.67
CA LYS A 154 17.27 12.89 22.79
C LYS A 154 17.97 12.78 24.15
N SER A 155 19.09 12.05 24.22
CA SER A 155 19.94 11.98 25.42
C SER A 155 20.56 13.33 25.78
N THR A 156 20.82 14.22 24.81
CA THR A 156 21.46 15.52 25.08
C THR A 156 20.51 16.58 25.63
N LYS A 157 19.18 16.34 25.61
CA LYS A 157 18.16 17.31 26.08
C LYS A 157 17.59 16.99 27.46
N GLU A 158 17.82 15.79 28.00
CA GLU A 158 17.48 15.47 29.40
C GLU A 158 18.63 15.83 30.37
N ASP A 159 19.84 16.06 29.87
CA ASP A 159 21.04 16.42 30.65
C ASP A 159 21.41 17.91 30.57
N SER A 160 20.53 18.78 30.06
CA SER A 160 20.77 20.24 29.91
C SER A 160 19.69 21.09 30.54
#